data_AF-A0A6C0LQZ8-F1
#
_entry.id   AF-A0A6C0LQZ8-F1
#
_cell.length_a   1.000
_cell.length_b   1.000
_cell.length_c   1.000
_cell.angle_alpha   90.00
_cell.angle_beta   90.00
_cell.angle_gamma   90.00
#
_symmetry.space_group_name_H-M   'P 1'
#
loop_
_entity.id
_entity.type
_entity.pdbx_description
1 polymer ?
#
loop_
_entity_poly.entity_id
_entity_poly.type
_entity_poly.pdbx_seq_one_letter_code
_entity_poly.pdbx_strand_id
1 'polypeptide(L)'
;MNHYESDNESAIHDLDMSWIHETKKLQEINHNYFKEPISEIEIFFIYINPNDYIDKISSEIYDLTITNNESILQNEVFIQLIDKHKFINTTKYKLLDVLLYNVDLSPDNIQFYSQNENLMESSSKFLEPLSILHDFVIPPSIFIFHKINSIFVILKELQSKIIETKPILKPAYMIISEPSNKPKKHTKKVKIQLHNSVQRMKPTRKNQSR
;
A
#
# COMPACT_ATOMS: atom_id res chain seq x y z
N MET A 1 -34.71 -10.17 -51.75
CA MET A 1 -33.31 -10.37 -52.18
C MET A 1 -32.44 -9.60 -51.19
N ASN A 2 -31.96 -10.33 -50.19
CA ASN A 2 -30.93 -10.06 -49.16
C ASN A 2 -30.59 -8.61 -48.77
N HIS A 3 -31.12 -8.21 -47.60
CA HIS A 3 -30.60 -7.17 -46.70
C HIS A 3 -29.94 -7.88 -45.51
N TYR A 4 -28.68 -8.32 -45.62
CA TYR A 4 -27.92 -8.87 -44.48
C TYR A 4 -26.42 -8.84 -44.81
N GLU A 5 -25.77 -7.67 -44.76
CA GLU A 5 -24.29 -7.67 -44.84
C GLU A 5 -23.60 -6.40 -44.30
N SER A 6 -24.26 -5.54 -43.52
CA SER A 6 -23.67 -4.25 -43.11
C SER A 6 -23.34 -4.08 -41.62
N ASP A 7 -23.60 -5.07 -40.75
CA ASP A 7 -23.56 -4.84 -39.29
C ASP A 7 -22.51 -5.68 -38.52
N ASN A 8 -21.54 -6.30 -39.19
CA ASN A 8 -20.60 -7.23 -38.53
C ASN A 8 -19.13 -6.79 -38.45
N GLU A 9 -18.76 -5.60 -38.94
CA GLU A 9 -17.36 -5.12 -38.84
C GLU A 9 -17.02 -4.45 -37.51
N SER A 10 -18.01 -4.04 -36.71
CA SER A 10 -17.78 -3.35 -35.43
C SER A 10 -17.58 -4.28 -34.23
N ALA A 11 -17.74 -5.61 -34.39
CA ALA A 11 -17.70 -6.58 -33.29
C ALA A 11 -16.34 -7.29 -33.12
N ILE A 12 -15.36 -7.02 -33.98
CA ILE A 12 -14.03 -7.69 -33.93
C ILE A 12 -13.06 -6.97 -32.99
N HIS A 13 -13.32 -5.72 -32.61
CA HIS A 13 -12.41 -4.89 -31.83
C HIS A 13 -12.39 -5.21 -30.31
N ASP A 14 -13.23 -6.13 -29.86
CA ASP A 14 -13.35 -6.56 -28.44
C ASP A 14 -12.79 -7.97 -28.18
N LEU A 15 -12.14 -8.59 -29.17
CA LEU A 15 -11.45 -9.86 -28.95
C LEU A 15 -10.08 -9.59 -28.33
N ASP A 16 -9.86 -10.12 -27.13
CA ASP A 16 -8.55 -10.11 -26.47
C ASP A 16 -7.56 -10.98 -27.25
N MET A 17 -6.77 -10.34 -28.11
CA MET A 17 -5.73 -10.96 -28.92
C MET A 17 -4.35 -10.92 -28.26
N SER A 18 -4.27 -10.57 -26.97
CA SER A 18 -2.99 -10.45 -26.24
C SER A 18 -2.17 -11.74 -26.31
N TRP A 19 -2.83 -12.91 -26.23
CA TRP A 19 -2.17 -14.21 -26.36
C TRP A 19 -1.55 -14.44 -27.76
N ILE A 20 -2.18 -13.93 -28.83
CA ILE A 20 -1.67 -14.05 -30.20
C ILE A 20 -0.43 -13.16 -30.36
N HIS A 21 -0.46 -11.96 -29.78
CA HIS A 21 0.68 -11.06 -29.80
C HIS A 21 1.85 -11.61 -28.98
N GLU A 22 1.59 -12.16 -27.79
CA GLU A 22 2.60 -12.80 -26.96
C GLU A 22 3.21 -14.03 -27.65
N THR A 23 2.39 -14.89 -28.25
CA THR A 23 2.87 -16.08 -28.98
C THR A 23 3.66 -15.72 -30.22
N LYS A 24 3.28 -14.66 -30.94
CA LYS A 24 4.07 -14.13 -32.05
C LYS A 24 5.43 -13.61 -31.58
N LYS A 25 5.47 -12.85 -30.48
CA LYS A 25 6.73 -12.43 -29.83
C LYS A 25 7.58 -13.65 -29.44
N LEU A 26 6.95 -14.71 -28.92
CA LEU A 26 7.63 -15.95 -28.55
C LEU A 26 8.24 -16.69 -29.76
N GLN A 27 7.57 -16.67 -30.92
CA GLN A 27 8.11 -17.27 -32.15
C GLN A 27 9.25 -16.45 -32.76
N GLU A 28 9.23 -15.14 -32.57
CA GLU A 28 10.26 -14.20 -33.02
C GLU A 28 11.43 -14.06 -32.02
N ILE A 29 11.43 -14.82 -30.91
CA ILE A 29 12.41 -14.77 -29.81
C ILE A 29 13.86 -14.72 -30.29
N ASN A 30 14.20 -15.47 -31.35
CA ASN A 30 15.56 -15.50 -31.89
C ASN A 30 16.07 -14.13 -32.41
N HIS A 31 15.20 -13.12 -32.53
CA HIS A 31 15.54 -11.77 -33.00
C HIS A 31 15.13 -10.64 -32.04
N ASN A 32 14.24 -10.86 -31.06
CA ASN A 32 13.48 -9.80 -30.37
C ASN A 32 13.62 -9.75 -28.83
N TYR A 33 14.79 -10.07 -28.27
CA TYR A 33 15.01 -9.94 -26.82
C TYR A 33 15.37 -8.51 -26.35
N PHE A 34 14.80 -7.47 -26.95
CA PHE A 34 15.04 -6.11 -26.46
C PHE A 34 14.32 -5.91 -25.13
N LYS A 35 14.97 -5.17 -24.21
CA LYS A 35 14.31 -4.71 -22.99
C LYS A 35 13.26 -3.69 -23.38
N GLU A 36 12.03 -3.92 -22.93
CA GLU A 36 10.89 -3.04 -23.16
C GLU A 36 10.29 -2.61 -21.80
N PRO A 37 9.68 -1.42 -21.74
CA PRO A 37 9.00 -0.97 -20.52
C PRO A 37 7.84 -1.91 -20.17
N ILE A 38 7.67 -2.12 -18.88
CA ILE A 38 6.62 -2.96 -18.30
C ILE A 38 5.32 -2.15 -18.19
N SER A 39 4.22 -2.65 -18.76
CA SER A 39 2.93 -1.94 -18.74
C SER A 39 2.13 -2.16 -17.46
N GLU A 40 2.27 -3.33 -16.84
CA GLU A 40 1.55 -3.74 -15.63
C GLU A 40 2.49 -4.50 -14.70
N ILE A 41 2.31 -4.36 -13.39
CA ILE A 41 3.12 -5.08 -12.40
C ILE A 41 2.23 -5.70 -11.32
N GLU A 42 2.57 -6.92 -10.92
CA GLU A 42 1.93 -7.58 -9.79
C GLU A 42 2.53 -7.08 -8.47
N ILE A 43 1.66 -6.63 -7.57
CA ILE A 43 2.02 -6.17 -6.24
C ILE A 43 1.52 -7.17 -5.20
N PHE A 44 2.45 -7.80 -4.49
CA PHE A 44 2.17 -8.73 -3.40
C PHE A 44 2.15 -8.01 -2.05
N PHE A 45 1.06 -8.20 -1.30
CA PHE A 45 0.90 -7.75 0.07
C PHE A 45 1.12 -8.91 1.03
N ILE A 46 2.21 -8.85 1.78
CA ILE A 46 2.60 -9.87 2.76
C ILE A 46 2.27 -9.33 4.16
N TYR A 47 1.31 -9.95 4.83
CA TYR A 47 0.88 -9.57 6.17
C TYR A 47 1.60 -10.43 7.21
N ILE A 48 2.37 -9.78 8.07
CA ILE A 48 3.14 -10.39 9.15
C ILE A 48 2.44 -10.11 10.48
N ASN A 49 2.18 -11.17 11.24
CA ASN A 49 1.58 -11.06 12.57
C ASN A 49 2.60 -10.59 13.63
N PRO A 50 2.18 -10.33 14.87
CA PRO A 50 3.11 -9.86 15.90
C PRO A 50 4.20 -10.85 16.32
N ASN A 51 4.04 -12.12 15.97
CA ASN A 51 5.01 -13.20 16.22
C ASN A 51 5.95 -13.42 15.02
N ASP A 52 5.98 -12.50 14.05
CA ASP A 52 6.83 -12.54 12.86
C ASP A 52 6.54 -13.71 11.89
N TYR A 53 5.33 -14.29 11.94
CA TYR A 53 4.85 -15.23 10.93
C TYR A 53 4.03 -14.52 9.86
N ILE A 54 4.12 -15.01 8.62
CA ILE A 54 3.22 -14.63 7.54
C ILE A 54 1.84 -15.19 7.85
N ASP A 55 0.87 -14.30 7.99
CA ASP A 55 -0.54 -14.63 8.26
C ASP A 55 -1.35 -14.71 6.96
N LYS A 56 -1.08 -13.77 6.04
CA LYS A 56 -1.79 -13.66 4.77
C LYS A 56 -0.88 -13.13 3.68
N ILE A 57 -1.09 -13.62 2.47
CA ILE A 57 -0.55 -13.03 1.23
C ILE A 57 -1.74 -12.74 0.31
N SER A 58 -1.77 -11.57 -0.30
CA SER A 58 -2.68 -11.23 -1.39
C SER A 58 -1.91 -10.52 -2.50
N SER A 59 -2.37 -10.59 -3.74
CA SER A 59 -1.79 -9.84 -4.84
C SER A 59 -2.84 -9.09 -5.64
N GLU A 60 -2.41 -7.99 -6.26
CA GLU A 60 -3.21 -7.17 -7.16
C GLU A 60 -2.31 -6.70 -8.31
N ILE A 61 -2.84 -6.69 -9.54
CA ILE A 61 -2.14 -6.18 -10.73
C ILE A 61 -2.43 -4.69 -10.86
N TYR A 62 -1.38 -3.90 -11.13
CA TYR A 62 -1.47 -2.45 -11.28
C TYR A 62 -0.83 -1.99 -12.59
N ASP A 63 -1.54 -1.10 -13.28
CA ASP A 63 -1.04 -0.45 -14.48
C ASP A 63 0.06 0.57 -14.15
N LEU A 64 1.10 0.59 -14.98
CA LEU A 64 2.24 1.50 -14.88
C LEU A 64 2.13 2.59 -15.94
N THR A 65 2.54 3.81 -15.57
CA THR A 65 2.62 4.90 -16.53
C THR A 65 3.96 4.83 -17.25
N ILE A 66 3.94 4.69 -18.57
CA ILE A 66 5.17 4.66 -19.36
C ILE A 66 5.53 6.10 -19.77
N THR A 67 6.68 6.58 -19.29
CA THR A 67 7.22 7.90 -19.65
C THR A 67 8.67 7.75 -20.07
N ASN A 68 9.07 8.31 -21.22
CA ASN A 68 10.46 8.24 -21.72
C ASN A 68 11.07 6.82 -21.76
N ASN A 69 10.26 5.80 -22.09
CA ASN A 69 10.66 4.39 -22.11
C ASN A 69 10.98 3.79 -20.73
N GLU A 70 10.52 4.43 -19.66
CA GLU A 70 10.58 3.93 -18.29
C GLU A 70 9.17 3.70 -17.76
N SER A 71 9.02 2.67 -16.93
CA SER A 71 7.74 2.36 -16.27
C SER A 71 7.71 2.98 -14.89
N ILE A 72 6.69 3.79 -14.64
CA ILE A 72 6.60 4.58 -13.41
C ILE A 72 5.34 4.20 -12.64
N LEU A 73 5.53 3.82 -11.38
CA LEU A 73 4.46 3.78 -10.38
C LEU A 73 4.52 5.05 -9.54
N GLN A 74 3.53 5.92 -9.71
CA GLN A 74 3.45 7.17 -8.98
C GLN A 74 3.33 6.92 -7.47
N ASN A 75 4.07 7.70 -6.70
CA ASN A 75 4.11 7.57 -5.26
C ASN A 75 2.73 7.79 -4.62
N GLU A 76 1.95 8.76 -5.12
CA GLU A 76 0.61 9.03 -4.62
C GLU A 76 -0.32 7.83 -4.79
N VAL A 77 -0.25 7.16 -5.94
CA VAL A 77 -1.02 5.94 -6.22
C VAL A 77 -0.60 4.83 -5.28
N PHE A 78 0.70 4.65 -5.08
CA PHE A 78 1.23 3.66 -4.15
C PHE A 78 0.79 3.93 -2.70
N ILE A 79 0.81 5.18 -2.24
CA ILE A 79 0.34 5.54 -0.89
C ILE A 79 -1.14 5.20 -0.71
N GLN A 80 -1.99 5.52 -1.70
CA GLN A 80 -3.42 5.18 -1.66
C GLN A 80 -3.64 3.67 -1.56
N LEU A 81 -2.84 2.92 -2.29
CA LEU A 81 -2.82 1.46 -2.26
C LEU A 81 -2.39 0.96 -0.86
N ILE A 82 -1.34 1.50 -0.26
CA ILE A 82 -0.96 1.15 1.11
C ILE A 82 -2.07 1.47 2.11
N ASP A 83 -2.75 2.61 1.98
CA ASP A 83 -3.84 2.99 2.87
C ASP A 83 -5.05 2.06 2.74
N LYS A 84 -5.35 1.54 1.54
CA LYS A 84 -6.37 0.49 1.31
C LYS A 84 -6.03 -0.80 2.06
N HIS A 85 -4.76 -1.19 2.10
CA HIS A 85 -4.29 -2.44 2.71
C HIS A 85 -3.90 -2.30 4.19
N LYS A 86 -4.02 -1.10 4.76
CA LYS A 86 -3.65 -0.77 6.15
C LYS A 86 -4.56 -1.39 7.21
N PHE A 87 -5.80 -1.68 6.85
CA PHE A 87 -6.78 -2.28 7.74
C PHE A 87 -7.38 -3.52 7.10
N ILE A 88 -7.25 -4.66 7.77
CA ILE A 88 -8.02 -5.86 7.46
C ILE A 88 -8.92 -6.13 8.65
N ASN A 89 -10.23 -6.06 8.41
CA ASN A 89 -11.26 -6.20 9.44
C ASN A 89 -11.07 -5.15 10.57
N THR A 90 -10.60 -5.58 11.73
CA THR A 90 -10.29 -4.72 12.90
C THR A 90 -8.79 -4.55 13.13
N THR A 91 -7.97 -5.26 12.36
CA THR A 91 -6.53 -5.33 12.56
C THR A 91 -5.85 -4.25 11.74
N LYS A 92 -5.02 -3.45 12.42
CA LYS A 92 -4.25 -2.38 11.81
C LYS A 92 -2.85 -2.87 11.51
N TYR A 93 -2.40 -2.63 10.28
CA TYR A 93 -1.04 -2.93 9.84
C TYR A 93 -0.25 -1.65 9.64
N LYS A 94 1.07 -1.76 9.83
CA LYS A 94 2.05 -0.74 9.43
C LYS A 94 2.88 -1.26 8.27
N LEU A 95 3.25 -0.38 7.36
CA LEU A 95 4.28 -0.69 6.37
C LEU A 95 5.61 -0.96 7.08
N LEU A 96 6.23 -2.09 6.74
CA LEU A 96 7.52 -2.50 7.27
C LEU A 96 8.61 -2.29 6.21
N ASP A 97 8.40 -2.81 5.00
CA ASP A 97 9.35 -2.70 3.90
C ASP A 97 8.67 -2.86 2.55
N VAL A 98 9.34 -2.41 1.49
CA VAL A 98 8.91 -2.56 0.10
C VAL A 98 10.09 -3.04 -0.72
N LEU A 99 9.93 -4.13 -1.47
CA LEU A 99 10.98 -4.73 -2.30
C LEU A 99 10.52 -4.78 -3.75
N LEU A 100 11.41 -4.46 -4.67
CA LEU A 100 11.23 -4.70 -6.11
C LEU A 100 11.98 -5.96 -6.50
N TYR A 101 11.28 -6.91 -7.11
CA TYR A 101 11.90 -7.99 -7.85
C TYR A 101 11.87 -7.65 -9.34
N ASN A 102 13.04 -7.38 -9.90
CA ASN A 102 13.19 -7.04 -11.31
C ASN A 102 14.36 -7.81 -11.92
N VAL A 103 14.05 -8.68 -12.88
CA VAL A 103 15.05 -9.50 -13.56
C VAL A 103 15.74 -8.68 -14.65
N ASP A 104 16.93 -8.20 -14.32
CA ASP A 104 17.79 -7.44 -15.22
C ASP A 104 18.76 -8.35 -16.00
N LEU A 105 18.22 -9.34 -16.72
CA LEU A 105 19.02 -10.20 -17.60
C LEU A 105 19.01 -9.67 -19.02
N SER A 106 20.19 -9.58 -19.63
CA SER A 106 20.32 -9.42 -21.08
C SER A 106 20.15 -10.77 -21.78
N PRO A 107 19.82 -10.78 -23.08
CA PRO A 107 19.49 -12.00 -23.81
C PRO A 107 20.65 -12.99 -23.82
N ASP A 108 21.86 -12.46 -24.03
CA ASP A 108 23.11 -13.22 -24.07
C ASP A 108 23.41 -13.93 -22.75
N ASN A 109 22.92 -13.37 -21.63
CA ASN A 109 23.20 -13.87 -20.29
C ASN A 109 22.13 -14.84 -19.78
N ILE A 110 20.99 -15.00 -20.46
CA ILE A 110 19.90 -15.90 -20.01
C ILE A 110 20.40 -17.35 -19.93
N GLN A 111 21.07 -17.83 -20.98
CA GLN A 111 21.55 -19.22 -21.03
C GLN A 111 22.61 -19.48 -19.95
N PHE A 112 23.52 -18.52 -19.76
CA PHE A 112 24.53 -18.60 -18.72
C PHE A 112 23.90 -18.63 -17.32
N TYR A 113 22.92 -17.76 -17.08
CA TYR A 113 22.17 -17.72 -15.83
C TYR A 113 21.44 -19.05 -15.57
N SER A 114 20.79 -19.64 -16.58
CA SER A 114 20.10 -20.93 -16.45
C SER A 114 21.02 -22.12 -16.14
N GLN A 115 22.30 -22.04 -16.51
CA GLN A 115 23.30 -23.08 -16.28
C GLN A 115 24.08 -22.89 -14.98
N ASN A 116 23.88 -21.77 -14.27
CA ASN A 116 24.55 -21.53 -12.99
C ASN A 116 23.97 -22.43 -11.90
N GLU A 117 24.84 -23.21 -11.26
CA GLU A 117 24.46 -24.09 -10.13
C GLU A 117 24.13 -23.29 -8.85
N ASN A 118 24.72 -22.10 -8.69
CA ASN A 118 24.49 -21.23 -7.53
C ASN A 118 23.43 -20.16 -7.85
N LEU A 119 22.19 -20.63 -8.03
CA LEU A 119 21.05 -19.76 -8.33
C LEU A 119 20.73 -18.80 -7.17
N MET A 120 20.95 -19.20 -5.92
CA MET A 120 20.57 -18.39 -4.76
C MET A 120 21.35 -17.06 -4.71
N GLU A 121 22.66 -17.11 -4.96
CA GLU A 121 23.51 -15.92 -5.01
C GLU A 121 23.30 -15.10 -6.29
N SER A 122 22.96 -15.77 -7.40
CA SER A 122 22.71 -15.09 -8.67
C SER A 122 21.36 -14.36 -8.69
N SER A 123 20.35 -14.90 -8.01
CA SER A 123 18.98 -14.37 -8.00
C SER A 123 18.76 -13.27 -6.95
N SER A 124 19.55 -13.26 -5.88
CA SER A 124 19.41 -12.25 -4.81
C SER A 124 19.63 -10.82 -5.30
N LYS A 125 20.36 -10.67 -6.41
CA LYS A 125 20.64 -9.38 -7.07
C LYS A 125 19.41 -8.76 -7.72
N PHE A 126 18.37 -9.54 -8.01
CA PHE A 126 17.15 -9.03 -8.63
C PHE A 126 16.15 -8.48 -7.60
N LEU A 127 16.40 -8.69 -6.30
CA LEU A 127 15.53 -8.23 -5.23
C LEU A 127 16.17 -7.05 -4.51
N GLU A 128 15.60 -5.86 -4.68
CA GLU A 128 16.14 -4.62 -4.14
C GLU A 128 15.10 -3.87 -3.29
N PRO A 129 15.49 -3.22 -2.19
CA PRO A 129 14.56 -2.39 -1.41
C PRO A 129 14.19 -1.11 -2.15
N LEU A 130 12.91 -0.75 -2.14
CA LEU A 130 12.36 0.47 -2.73
C LEU A 130 12.17 1.57 -1.69
N SER A 131 12.61 2.78 -2.01
CA SER A 131 12.38 3.96 -1.18
C SER A 131 11.01 4.56 -1.46
N ILE A 132 10.12 4.55 -0.46
CA ILE A 132 8.76 5.10 -0.52
C ILE A 132 8.68 6.64 -0.61
N LEU A 133 9.82 7.35 -0.66
CA LEU A 133 9.82 8.80 -0.63
C LEU A 133 9.50 9.42 -2.01
N HIS A 134 9.72 8.68 -3.09
CA HIS A 134 9.70 9.17 -4.46
C HIS A 134 8.89 8.21 -5.34
N ASP A 135 8.63 8.60 -6.59
CA ASP A 135 8.03 7.71 -7.59
C ASP A 135 8.93 6.50 -7.84
N PHE A 136 8.32 5.34 -8.06
CA PHE A 136 9.07 4.12 -8.34
C PHE A 136 9.30 4.01 -9.84
N VAL A 137 10.56 4.15 -10.24
CA VAL A 137 11.02 3.89 -11.60
C VAL A 137 11.39 2.42 -11.69
N ILE A 138 10.60 1.67 -12.46
CA ILE A 138 10.81 0.24 -12.70
C ILE A 138 11.62 0.12 -14.01
N PRO A 139 12.82 -0.49 -13.97
CA PRO A 139 13.65 -0.63 -15.15
C PRO A 139 12.95 -1.49 -16.23
N PRO A 140 13.17 -1.18 -17.52
CA PRO A 140 12.68 -2.02 -18.60
C PRO A 140 13.34 -3.41 -18.53
N SER A 141 12.59 -4.44 -18.92
CA SER A 141 13.05 -5.82 -18.88
C SER A 141 12.60 -6.56 -20.14
N ILE A 142 13.16 -7.75 -20.36
CA ILE A 142 12.73 -8.59 -21.47
C ILE A 142 11.30 -9.08 -21.20
N PHE A 143 10.45 -9.07 -22.23
CA PHE A 143 9.01 -9.37 -22.13
C PHE A 143 8.68 -10.66 -21.35
N ILE A 144 9.50 -11.70 -21.47
CA ILE A 144 9.30 -12.98 -20.75
C ILE A 144 9.38 -12.83 -19.22
N PHE A 145 10.09 -11.80 -18.74
CA PHE A 145 10.25 -11.52 -17.32
C PHE A 145 9.21 -10.56 -16.76
N HIS A 146 8.40 -9.92 -17.61
CA HIS A 146 7.39 -8.96 -17.17
C HIS A 146 6.41 -9.59 -16.18
N LYS A 147 6.01 -10.85 -16.43
CA LYS A 147 5.08 -11.61 -15.58
C LYS A 147 5.65 -12.04 -14.22
N ILE A 148 6.98 -12.06 -14.07
CA ILE A 148 7.63 -12.44 -12.80
C ILE A 148 8.18 -11.23 -12.04
N ASN A 149 8.35 -10.09 -12.72
CA ASN A 149 8.72 -8.85 -12.07
C ASN A 149 7.58 -8.39 -11.19
N SER A 150 7.87 -8.01 -9.95
CA SER A 150 6.84 -7.80 -8.94
C SER A 150 7.32 -6.88 -7.83
N ILE A 151 6.38 -6.23 -7.16
CA ILE A 151 6.66 -5.46 -5.94
C ILE A 151 6.13 -6.25 -4.74
N PHE A 152 6.94 -6.41 -3.71
CA PHE A 152 6.55 -7.01 -2.44
C PHE A 152 6.41 -5.91 -1.38
N VAL A 153 5.20 -5.79 -0.84
CA VAL A 153 4.85 -4.87 0.24
C VAL A 153 4.71 -5.68 1.53
N ILE A 154 5.58 -5.43 2.50
CA ILE A 154 5.57 -6.14 3.78
C ILE A 154 4.85 -5.28 4.81
N LEU A 155 3.74 -5.80 5.35
CA LEU A 155 2.85 -5.14 6.30
C LEU A 155 2.88 -5.87 7.64
N LYS A 156 3.29 -5.21 8.72
CA LYS A 156 3.34 -5.80 10.06
C LYS A 156 2.15 -5.37 10.91
N GLU A 157 1.48 -6.33 11.52
CA GLU A 157 0.38 -6.09 12.44
C GLU A 157 0.84 -5.25 13.64
N LEU A 158 0.04 -4.23 13.95
CA LEU A 158 0.20 -3.46 15.18
C LEU A 158 -0.56 -4.18 16.30
N GLN A 159 0.18 -4.60 17.33
CA GLN A 159 -0.45 -5.10 18.55
C GLN A 159 -1.38 -4.01 19.10
N SER A 160 -2.67 -4.32 19.14
CA SER A 160 -3.63 -3.55 19.92
C SER A 160 -3.28 -3.78 21.38
N LYS A 161 -2.43 -2.91 21.96
CA LYS A 161 -2.29 -2.86 23.42
C LYS A 161 -3.69 -2.60 23.96
N ILE A 162 -4.30 -3.61 24.57
CA ILE A 162 -5.46 -3.40 25.42
C ILE A 162 -4.96 -2.45 26.51
N ILE A 163 -5.27 -1.17 26.35
CA ILE A 163 -5.12 -0.23 27.45
C ILE A 163 -6.16 -0.72 28.44
N GLU A 164 -5.71 -1.45 29.46
CA GLU A 164 -6.50 -1.65 30.67
C GLU A 164 -6.78 -0.24 31.20
N THR A 165 -7.90 0.34 30.77
CA THR A 165 -8.35 1.62 31.27
C THR A 165 -8.62 1.38 32.75
N LYS A 166 -7.70 1.83 33.61
CA LYS A 166 -7.97 1.90 35.05
C LYS A 166 -9.34 2.56 35.20
N PRO A 167 -10.31 1.92 35.87
CA PRO A 167 -11.64 2.48 35.98
C PRO A 167 -11.53 3.89 36.58
N ILE A 168 -12.12 4.87 35.89
CA ILE A 168 -12.13 6.29 36.31
C ILE A 168 -12.87 6.44 37.65
N LEU A 169 -13.76 5.49 37.95
CA LEU A 169 -14.49 5.43 39.20
C LEU A 169 -13.75 4.53 40.19
N LYS A 170 -13.35 5.10 41.32
CA LYS A 170 -12.95 4.30 42.49
C LYS A 170 -14.14 3.40 42.87
N PRO A 171 -13.93 2.09 43.07
CA PRO A 171 -15.01 1.20 43.47
C PRO A 171 -15.55 1.68 44.83
N ALA A 172 -16.89 1.74 44.95
CA ALA A 172 -17.58 2.36 46.09
C ALA A 172 -17.18 1.76 47.46
N TYR A 173 -16.68 0.52 47.50
CA TYR A 173 -16.22 -0.11 48.73
C TYR A 173 -14.95 0.54 49.32
N MET A 174 -14.13 1.23 48.52
CA MET A 174 -12.97 2.00 49.02
C MET A 174 -13.36 3.33 49.69
N ILE A 175 -14.62 3.75 49.59
CA ILE A 175 -15.13 4.94 50.29
C ILE A 175 -15.47 4.60 51.75
N ILE A 176 -15.66 3.32 52.07
CA ILE A 176 -16.22 2.86 53.36
C ILE A 176 -15.12 2.43 54.35
N SER A 177 -13.88 2.22 53.91
CA SER A 177 -12.76 1.92 54.82
C SER A 177 -12.14 3.21 55.39
N GLU A 178 -12.65 3.63 56.55
CA GLU A 178 -12.05 4.38 57.66
C GLU A 178 -11.14 5.62 57.42
N PRO A 179 -11.21 6.63 58.31
CA PRO A 179 -10.49 7.89 58.16
C PRO A 179 -8.99 7.71 58.43
N SER A 180 -8.18 7.56 57.38
CA SER A 180 -6.73 7.66 57.53
C SER A 180 -6.37 9.11 57.89
N ASN A 181 -5.83 9.30 59.10
CA ASN A 181 -5.21 10.53 59.61
C ASN A 181 -3.97 10.92 58.79
N LYS A 182 -4.14 11.32 57.53
CA LYS A 182 -3.08 11.95 56.73
C LYS A 182 -3.36 13.44 56.62
N PRO A 183 -2.37 14.32 56.89
CA PRO A 183 -2.57 15.75 56.77
C PRO A 183 -2.90 16.10 55.30
N LYS A 184 -4.07 16.73 55.10
CA LYS A 184 -4.48 17.26 53.79
C LYS A 184 -3.46 18.30 53.35
N LYS A 185 -2.71 18.03 52.27
CA LYS A 185 -1.85 19.04 51.64
C LYS A 185 -2.74 20.15 51.09
N HIS A 186 -2.65 21.33 51.69
CA HIS A 186 -3.37 22.52 51.25
C HIS A 186 -2.75 23.03 49.94
N THR A 187 -3.34 22.71 48.79
CA THR A 187 -2.97 23.37 47.53
C THR A 187 -3.65 24.73 47.49
N LYS A 188 -2.85 25.81 47.57
CA LYS A 188 -3.34 27.18 47.39
C LYS A 188 -4.00 27.28 46.01
N LYS A 189 -5.30 27.62 45.98
CA LYS A 189 -6.02 27.91 44.74
C LYS A 189 -5.45 29.20 44.14
N VAL A 190 -4.79 29.08 42.99
CA VAL A 190 -4.35 30.23 42.20
C VAL A 190 -5.53 30.71 41.35
N LYS A 191 -5.93 31.97 41.53
CA LYS A 191 -6.99 32.60 40.73
C LYS A 191 -6.32 33.24 39.51
N ILE A 192 -6.42 32.61 38.35
CA ILE A 192 -5.93 33.18 37.09
C ILE A 192 -6.95 34.22 36.64
N GLN A 193 -6.56 35.50 36.68
CA GLN A 193 -7.33 36.57 36.05
C GLN A 193 -6.98 36.60 34.56
N LEU A 194 -7.84 36.00 33.72
CA LEU A 194 -7.79 36.25 32.28
C LEU A 194 -8.36 37.64 32.01
N HIS A 195 -7.52 38.55 31.52
CA HIS A 195 -7.96 39.81 30.93
C HIS A 195 -8.64 39.50 29.59
N ASN A 196 -9.93 39.21 29.62
CA ASN A 196 -10.73 39.01 28.41
C ASN A 196 -11.00 40.37 27.75
N SER A 197 -10.13 40.77 26.82
CA SER A 197 -10.46 41.75 25.79
C SER A 197 -11.30 41.08 24.70
N VAL A 198 -12.58 40.84 24.97
CA VAL A 198 -13.55 40.50 23.92
C VAL A 198 -14.81 41.31 24.15
N GLN A 199 -15.00 42.34 23.31
CA GLN A 199 -16.19 43.16 23.25
C GLN A 199 -17.40 42.25 22.98
N ARG A 200 -18.35 42.20 23.94
CA ARG A 200 -19.61 41.47 23.78
C ARG A 200 -20.56 42.28 22.89
N MET A 201 -20.81 41.82 21.67
CA MET A 201 -21.98 42.23 20.89
C MET A 201 -23.25 41.68 21.57
N LYS A 202 -24.24 42.55 21.83
CA LYS A 202 -25.52 42.20 22.46
C LYS A 202 -26.51 41.70 21.40
N PRO A 203 -27.21 40.57 21.62
CA PRO A 203 -28.33 40.17 20.76
C PRO A 203 -29.63 40.87 21.16
N THR A 204 -30.37 41.36 20.17
CA THR A 204 -31.66 42.05 20.28
C THR A 204 -32.81 41.03 20.45
N ARG A 205 -33.63 41.19 21.49
CA ARG A 205 -34.84 40.36 21.71
C ARG A 205 -36.07 41.01 21.05
N LYS A 206 -36.79 40.23 20.23
CA LYS A 206 -38.18 40.49 19.79
C LYS A 206 -39.13 40.25 20.97
N ASN A 207 -40.08 41.16 21.21
CA ASN A 207 -41.25 40.92 22.07
C ASN A 207 -42.53 40.95 21.24
N GLN A 208 -43.43 40.00 21.52
CA GLN A 208 -44.81 39.89 21.07
C GLN A 208 -45.70 40.85 21.86
N SER A 209 -46.72 41.44 21.23
CA SER A 209 -47.81 42.19 21.86
C SER A 209 -49.13 41.42 21.76
N ARG A 210 -49.91 41.44 22.84
CA ARG A 210 -51.38 41.47 22.76
C ARG A 210 -51.82 42.91 22.80
#